data_AF-A0A8S3VKK2-F1
#
_entry.id   AF-A0A8S3VKK2-F1
#
_cell.length_a   1.000
_cell.length_b   1.000
_cell.length_c   1.000
_cell.angle_alpha   90.00
_cell.angle_beta   90.00
_cell.angle_gamma   90.00
#
_symmetry.space_group_name_H-M   'P 1'
#
loop_
_entity.id
_entity.type
_entity.pdbx_description
1 polymer ?
#
loop_
_entity_poly.entity_id
_entity_poly.type
_entity_poly.pdbx_seq_one_letter_code
_entity_poly.pdbx_strand_id
1 'polypeptide(L)'
;MHYILEKINGTLYDWDKTHDLKFYTSVNNQQTLMSFAYYPQFWLPNNHRPGFDKAVYQLIKWTSPLENNSNTVLVVGGVHWLAKQHINVIWKALKREGLTGIKLIMKGHGAGFHQHVEGVHFASQNHQEKLQIQEREVGRYASSHGFHVIPTFNMTMSRYKDFLQGKCACHFHKVTTTTNRQGLKQYHIEGDINAAYSELMINAICQRHPG
;
A
#
# COMPACT_ATOMS: atom_id res chain seq x y z
N MET A 1 -2.20 -2.85 -4.87
CA MET A 1 -3.17 -3.85 -4.39
C MET A 1 -3.56 -4.79 -5.53
N HIS A 2 -4.26 -4.34 -6.57
CA HIS A 2 -4.72 -5.23 -7.67
C HIS A 2 -3.61 -6.06 -8.32
N TYR A 3 -2.42 -5.50 -8.53
CA TYR A 3 -1.28 -6.29 -9.03
C TYR A 3 -0.91 -7.46 -8.09
N ILE A 4 -0.91 -7.22 -6.77
CA ILE A 4 -0.63 -8.25 -5.78
C ILE A 4 -1.71 -9.34 -5.84
N LEU A 5 -2.99 -8.95 -5.93
CA LEU A 5 -4.11 -9.88 -6.07
C LEU A 5 -3.99 -10.71 -7.36
N GLU A 6 -3.69 -10.07 -8.48
CA GLU A 6 -3.47 -10.74 -9.77
C GLU A 6 -2.35 -11.78 -9.67
N LYS A 7 -1.20 -11.43 -9.08
CA LYS A 7 -0.06 -12.34 -8.93
C LYS A 7 -0.35 -13.51 -7.99
N ILE A 8 -0.97 -13.24 -6.84
CA ILE A 8 -1.25 -14.26 -5.83
C ILE A 8 -2.34 -15.22 -6.32
N ASN A 9 -3.38 -14.71 -6.98
CA ASN A 9 -4.47 -15.55 -7.48
C ASN A 9 -4.20 -16.15 -8.86
N GLY A 10 -3.13 -15.74 -9.54
CA GLY A 10 -2.83 -16.07 -10.93
C GLY A 10 -3.71 -15.35 -11.97
N THR A 11 -4.74 -14.62 -11.53
CA THR A 11 -5.68 -13.86 -12.36
C THR A 11 -6.39 -12.80 -11.52
N LEU A 12 -6.89 -11.75 -12.19
CA LEU A 12 -7.75 -10.73 -11.57
C LEU A 12 -9.13 -10.75 -12.21
N TYR A 13 -10.13 -11.28 -11.49
CA TYR A 13 -11.52 -11.34 -11.97
C TYR A 13 -12.30 -10.06 -11.76
N ASP A 14 -11.94 -9.29 -10.73
CA ASP A 14 -12.58 -8.03 -10.39
C ASP A 14 -11.54 -6.96 -10.10
N TRP A 15 -11.82 -5.74 -10.53
CA TRP A 15 -11.08 -4.55 -10.13
C TRP A 15 -12.07 -3.42 -9.85
N ASP A 16 -11.74 -2.59 -8.87
CA ASP A 16 -12.55 -1.44 -8.48
C ASP A 16 -11.63 -0.30 -8.02
N LYS A 17 -12.03 0.95 -8.20
CA LYS A 17 -11.33 2.09 -7.58
C LYS A 17 -11.74 2.15 -6.10
N THR A 18 -11.13 1.27 -5.30
CA THR A 18 -11.54 1.05 -3.91
C THR A 18 -11.14 2.22 -3.01
N HIS A 19 -12.14 2.97 -2.57
CA HIS A 19 -12.01 4.02 -1.55
C HIS A 19 -12.59 3.56 -0.19
N ASP A 20 -13.40 2.50 -0.17
CA ASP A 20 -13.94 1.94 1.07
C ASP A 20 -13.07 0.81 1.63
N LEU A 21 -13.44 0.34 2.83
CA LEU A 21 -12.86 -0.89 3.35
C LEU A 21 -13.25 -2.06 2.45
N LYS A 22 -12.29 -2.92 2.13
CA LYS A 22 -12.53 -4.16 1.37
C LYS A 22 -12.05 -5.37 2.15
N PHE A 23 -12.82 -6.44 2.05
CA PHE A 23 -12.54 -7.72 2.67
C PHE A 23 -12.53 -8.80 1.58
N TYR A 24 -11.41 -9.49 1.44
CA TYR A 24 -11.20 -10.53 0.45
C TYR A 24 -10.95 -11.86 1.17
N THR A 25 -11.86 -12.81 0.97
CA THR A 25 -11.79 -14.17 1.56
C THR A 25 -11.25 -15.21 0.58
N SER A 26 -11.26 -14.91 -0.71
CA SER A 26 -10.89 -15.85 -1.79
C SER A 26 -9.48 -15.58 -2.34
N VAL A 27 -8.58 -15.01 -1.53
CA VAL A 27 -7.19 -14.74 -1.93
C VAL A 27 -6.35 -16.00 -1.73
N ASN A 28 -5.43 -16.26 -2.65
CA ASN A 28 -4.49 -17.38 -2.59
C ASN A 28 -5.21 -18.73 -2.41
N ASN A 29 -6.17 -19.05 -3.29
CA ASN A 29 -7.00 -20.26 -3.18
C ASN A 29 -7.69 -20.42 -1.81
N GLN A 30 -8.23 -19.32 -1.28
CA GLN A 30 -8.89 -19.26 0.04
C GLN A 30 -7.96 -19.52 1.24
N GLN A 31 -6.64 -19.51 1.04
CA GLN A 31 -5.66 -19.71 2.11
C GLN A 31 -5.23 -18.41 2.78
N THR A 32 -5.70 -17.24 2.29
CA THR A 32 -5.29 -15.95 2.83
C THR A 32 -6.50 -15.04 2.98
N LEU A 33 -6.67 -14.52 4.20
CA LEU A 33 -7.60 -13.45 4.48
C LEU A 33 -6.92 -12.10 4.25
N MET A 34 -7.53 -11.22 3.47
CA MET A 34 -6.98 -9.89 3.19
C MET A 34 -8.03 -8.81 3.42
N SER A 35 -7.69 -7.85 4.26
CA SER A 35 -8.47 -6.62 4.44
C SER A 35 -7.67 -5.41 3.94
N PHE A 36 -8.37 -4.43 3.40
CA PHE A 36 -7.79 -3.18 2.93
C PHE A 36 -8.58 -1.99 3.46
N ALA A 37 -7.88 -0.99 4.01
CA ALA A 37 -8.45 0.29 4.41
C ALA A 37 -7.79 1.43 3.65
N TYR A 38 -8.59 2.26 2.98
CA TYR A 38 -8.10 3.50 2.39
C TYR A 38 -8.09 4.62 3.43
N TYR A 39 -6.94 5.29 3.59
CA TYR A 39 -6.78 6.45 4.46
C TYR A 39 -5.76 7.44 3.87
N PRO A 40 -5.98 8.76 4.02
CA PRO A 40 -7.21 9.45 4.44
C PRO A 40 -8.34 9.33 3.41
N GLN A 41 -9.57 9.42 3.86
CA GLN A 41 -10.73 9.43 2.97
C GLN A 41 -10.93 10.83 2.35
N PHE A 42 -10.17 11.15 1.30
CA PHE A 42 -10.10 12.49 0.72
C PHE A 42 -11.43 12.99 0.12
N TRP A 43 -12.35 12.10 -0.22
CA TRP A 43 -13.71 12.44 -0.69
C TRP A 43 -14.63 12.94 0.42
N LEU A 44 -14.28 12.72 1.69
CA LEU A 44 -15.04 13.27 2.81
C LEU A 44 -14.54 14.67 3.18
N PRO A 45 -15.44 15.57 3.66
CA PRO A 45 -15.06 16.82 4.28
C PRO A 45 -14.11 16.61 5.48
N ASN A 46 -13.20 17.55 5.74
CA ASN A 46 -12.16 17.42 6.77
C ASN A 46 -12.71 17.03 8.16
N ASN A 47 -13.85 17.58 8.56
CA ASN A 47 -14.52 17.32 9.84
C ASN A 47 -15.22 15.95 9.93
N HIS A 48 -15.39 15.25 8.81
CA HIS A 48 -16.02 13.93 8.74
C HIS A 48 -14.99 12.81 8.49
N ARG A 49 -13.74 13.14 8.20
CA ARG A 49 -12.69 12.14 7.96
C ARG A 49 -12.40 11.40 9.27
N PRO A 50 -12.42 10.05 9.25
CA PRO A 50 -12.03 9.29 10.43
C PRO A 50 -10.56 9.58 10.78
N GLY A 51 -10.26 9.67 12.08
CA GLY A 51 -8.88 9.71 12.56
C GLY A 51 -8.11 8.44 12.18
N PHE A 52 -6.79 8.55 12.08
CA PHE A 52 -5.94 7.42 11.70
C PHE A 52 -6.05 6.25 12.69
N ASP A 53 -6.14 6.54 13.97
CA ASP A 53 -6.37 5.58 15.05
C ASP A 53 -7.66 4.77 14.85
N LYS A 54 -8.75 5.44 14.44
CA LYS A 54 -10.02 4.81 14.11
C LYS A 54 -9.90 3.89 12.89
N ALA A 55 -9.18 4.32 11.86
CA ALA A 55 -8.95 3.50 10.67
C ALA A 55 -8.17 2.21 10.99
N VAL A 56 -7.10 2.32 11.81
CA VAL A 56 -6.32 1.15 12.28
C VAL A 56 -7.19 0.22 13.14
N TYR A 57 -7.96 0.78 14.07
CA TYR A 57 -8.86 0.00 14.91
C TYR A 57 -9.92 -0.77 14.10
N GLN A 58 -10.57 -0.10 13.14
CA GLN A 58 -11.58 -0.71 12.28
C GLN A 58 -10.98 -1.83 11.43
N LEU A 59 -9.79 -1.61 10.84
CA LEU A 59 -9.08 -2.62 10.05
C LEU A 59 -8.80 -3.87 10.89
N ILE A 60 -8.23 -3.72 12.09
CA ILE A 60 -7.94 -4.85 12.97
C ILE A 60 -9.23 -5.58 13.35
N LYS A 61 -10.24 -4.84 13.84
CA LYS A 61 -11.50 -5.42 14.31
C LYS A 61 -12.23 -6.23 13.24
N TRP A 62 -12.24 -5.75 11.99
CA TRP A 62 -12.94 -6.43 10.90
C TRP A 62 -12.16 -7.61 10.33
N THR A 63 -10.85 -7.68 10.56
CA THR A 63 -10.01 -8.81 10.11
C THR A 63 -9.88 -9.89 11.17
N SER A 64 -10.39 -9.65 12.39
CA SER A 64 -10.35 -10.63 13.47
C SER A 64 -11.13 -11.92 13.12
N PRO A 65 -10.69 -13.08 13.63
CA PRO A 65 -9.54 -13.27 14.52
C PRO A 65 -8.19 -13.18 13.80
N LEU A 66 -7.21 -12.56 14.44
CA LEU A 66 -5.83 -12.44 13.97
C LEU A 66 -4.88 -13.20 14.88
N GLU A 67 -3.93 -13.91 14.32
CA GLU A 67 -2.89 -14.61 15.08
C GLU A 67 -1.71 -13.68 15.36
N ASN A 68 -1.17 -13.73 16.58
CA ASN A 68 0.01 -12.96 16.96
C ASN A 68 1.32 -13.66 16.55
N ASN A 69 1.52 -13.86 15.25
CA ASN A 69 2.72 -14.46 14.69
C ASN A 69 2.99 -13.93 13.27
N SER A 70 4.06 -14.41 12.64
CA SER A 70 4.50 -13.98 11.31
C SER A 70 3.59 -14.37 10.13
N ASN A 71 2.53 -15.17 10.37
CA ASN A 71 1.48 -15.43 9.38
C ASN A 71 0.51 -14.25 9.24
N THR A 72 0.39 -13.39 10.25
CA THR A 72 -0.32 -12.12 10.14
C THR A 72 0.64 -11.04 9.65
N VAL A 73 0.23 -10.30 8.62
CA VAL A 73 1.04 -9.23 8.05
C VAL A 73 0.24 -7.94 7.99
N LEU A 74 0.78 -6.86 8.55
CA LEU A 74 0.24 -5.51 8.41
C LEU A 74 1.11 -4.69 7.46
N VAL A 75 0.51 -4.24 6.36
CA VAL A 75 1.13 -3.33 5.39
C VAL A 75 0.56 -1.93 5.57
N VAL A 76 1.41 -0.92 5.72
CA VAL A 76 1.01 0.50 5.84
C VAL A 76 1.78 1.39 4.87
N GLY A 77 1.17 2.52 4.48
CA GLY A 77 1.82 3.56 3.69
C GLY A 77 1.43 3.58 2.22
N GLY A 78 2.38 3.94 1.34
CA GLY A 78 2.13 4.12 -0.10
C GLY A 78 1.70 5.53 -0.53
N VAL A 79 1.67 6.49 0.39
CA VAL A 79 1.13 7.85 0.23
C VAL A 79 1.83 8.80 1.22
N HIS A 80 1.89 10.09 0.89
CA HIS A 80 2.79 11.07 1.53
C HIS A 80 2.41 11.50 2.96
N TRP A 81 1.28 11.06 3.52
CA TRP A 81 0.79 11.50 4.84
C TRP A 81 1.45 10.75 6.01
N LEU A 82 2.14 9.63 5.76
CA LEU A 82 2.70 8.80 6.82
C LEU A 82 3.86 9.52 7.54
N ALA A 83 3.84 9.47 8.88
CA ALA A 83 4.79 10.21 9.73
C ALA A 83 5.04 9.43 11.04
N LYS A 84 6.06 9.84 11.81
CA LYS A 84 6.47 9.16 13.07
C LYS A 84 5.29 8.97 14.05
N GLN A 85 4.42 9.97 14.18
CA GLN A 85 3.21 9.89 15.00
C GLN A 85 2.26 8.75 14.58
N HIS A 86 2.14 8.45 13.29
CA HIS A 86 1.30 7.38 12.78
C HIS A 86 1.90 6.01 13.11
N ILE A 87 3.23 5.86 13.03
CA ILE A 87 3.94 4.66 13.49
C ILE A 87 3.62 4.40 14.98
N ASN A 88 3.64 5.45 15.81
CA ASN A 88 3.29 5.35 17.23
C ASN A 88 1.84 4.91 17.45
N VAL A 89 0.90 5.41 16.65
CA VAL A 89 -0.51 5.01 16.72
C VAL A 89 -0.67 3.53 16.37
N ILE A 90 -0.03 3.05 15.31
CA ILE A 90 -0.04 1.63 14.93
C ILE A 90 0.52 0.78 16.07
N TRP A 91 1.71 1.13 16.58
CA TRP A 91 2.37 0.37 17.63
C TRP A 91 1.52 0.27 18.90
N LYS A 92 0.90 1.38 19.33
CA LYS A 92 -0.03 1.40 20.47
C LYS A 92 -1.25 0.51 20.24
N ALA A 93 -1.82 0.54 19.02
CA ALA A 93 -2.94 -0.32 18.67
C ALA A 93 -2.53 -1.80 18.71
N LEU A 94 -1.43 -2.19 18.07
CA LEU A 94 -0.94 -3.57 18.08
C LEU A 94 -0.65 -4.08 19.50
N LYS A 95 -0.05 -3.25 20.36
CA LYS A 95 0.18 -3.61 21.76
C LYS A 95 -1.12 -3.86 22.53
N ARG A 96 -2.14 -3.03 22.30
CA ARG A 96 -3.46 -3.17 22.94
C ARG A 96 -4.18 -4.44 22.50
N GLU A 97 -4.08 -4.78 21.22
CA GLU A 97 -4.74 -5.97 20.64
C GLU A 97 -3.91 -7.26 20.78
N GLY A 98 -2.72 -7.20 21.40
CA GLY A 98 -1.84 -8.36 21.57
C GLY A 98 -1.22 -8.86 20.26
N LEU A 99 -0.99 -7.99 19.28
CA LEU A 99 -0.53 -8.29 17.91
C LEU A 99 0.91 -7.79 17.65
N THR A 100 1.78 -7.74 18.65
CA THR A 100 3.15 -7.21 18.50
C THR A 100 4.14 -8.18 17.84
N GLY A 101 3.77 -9.45 17.67
CA GLY A 101 4.55 -10.50 17.02
C GLY A 101 4.21 -10.70 15.53
N ILE A 102 3.32 -9.86 14.97
CA ILE A 102 2.97 -9.91 13.55
C ILE A 102 4.07 -9.28 12.70
N LYS A 103 4.08 -9.61 11.40
CA LYS A 103 5.00 -8.97 10.46
C LYS A 103 4.51 -7.57 10.09
N LEU A 104 5.42 -6.59 10.17
CA LEU A 104 5.12 -5.19 9.87
C LEU A 104 5.87 -4.75 8.63
N ILE A 105 5.16 -4.20 7.65
CA ILE A 105 5.75 -3.68 6.41
C ILE A 105 5.29 -2.25 6.19
N MET A 106 6.27 -1.35 6.00
CA MET A 106 6.01 0.02 5.58
C MET A 106 6.36 0.16 4.10
N LYS A 107 5.37 0.48 3.28
CA LYS A 107 5.59 0.96 1.92
C LYS A 107 5.83 2.48 1.97
N GLY A 108 6.99 2.93 1.48
CA GLY A 108 7.26 4.35 1.30
C GLY A 108 6.23 5.04 0.39
N HIS A 109 6.29 6.36 0.29
CA HIS A 109 5.51 7.07 -0.72
C HIS A 109 6.29 7.14 -2.04
N GLY A 110 5.59 7.31 -3.15
CA GLY A 110 6.22 7.52 -4.46
C GLY A 110 6.59 8.99 -4.65
N ALA A 111 7.74 9.24 -5.28
CA ALA A 111 8.07 10.58 -5.78
C ALA A 111 7.09 11.06 -6.85
N GLY A 112 6.44 10.13 -7.55
CA GLY A 112 5.57 10.49 -8.66
C GLY A 112 4.45 11.45 -8.30
N PHE A 113 3.87 11.36 -7.09
CA PHE A 113 2.88 12.31 -6.57
C PHE A 113 3.28 13.80 -6.65
N HIS A 114 4.57 14.07 -6.86
CA HIS A 114 5.18 15.36 -6.79
C HIS A 114 5.91 15.75 -8.09
N GLN A 115 5.92 14.87 -9.08
CA GLN A 115 6.56 15.13 -10.38
C GLN A 115 5.68 15.98 -11.27
N HIS A 116 6.32 16.71 -12.19
CA HIS A 116 5.63 17.59 -13.11
C HIS A 116 4.79 16.78 -14.11
N VAL A 117 3.48 16.98 -14.07
CA VAL A 117 2.52 16.49 -15.06
C VAL A 117 1.62 17.67 -15.42
N GLU A 118 1.41 17.90 -16.71
CA GLU A 118 0.61 19.02 -17.19
C GLU A 118 -0.80 18.98 -16.57
N GLY A 119 -1.25 20.14 -16.06
CA GLY A 119 -2.57 20.27 -15.42
C GLY A 119 -2.68 19.65 -14.02
N VAL A 120 -1.60 19.15 -13.43
CA VAL A 120 -1.57 18.57 -12.08
C VAL A 120 -0.59 19.33 -11.20
N HIS A 121 -0.97 19.54 -9.94
CA HIS A 121 -0.07 20.14 -8.95
C HIS A 121 1.19 19.28 -8.77
N PHE A 122 2.36 19.91 -8.84
CA PHE A 122 3.66 19.28 -8.66
C PHE A 122 4.49 20.01 -7.61
N ALA A 123 5.55 19.38 -7.13
CA ALA A 123 6.46 19.98 -6.18
C ALA A 123 7.73 20.50 -6.87
N SER A 124 8.25 21.64 -6.40
CA SER A 124 9.57 22.11 -6.79
C SER A 124 10.66 21.13 -6.37
N GLN A 125 11.83 21.20 -7.02
CA GLN A 125 12.99 20.37 -6.69
C GLN A 125 13.33 20.39 -5.19
N ASN A 126 13.42 21.58 -4.60
CA ASN A 126 13.69 21.75 -3.17
C ASN A 126 12.62 21.08 -2.28
N HIS A 127 11.36 21.06 -2.72
CA HIS A 127 10.30 20.40 -1.98
C HIS A 127 10.36 18.87 -2.13
N GLN A 128 10.72 18.36 -3.32
CA GLN A 128 10.95 16.93 -3.52
C GLN A 128 12.13 16.41 -2.68
N GLU A 129 13.19 17.18 -2.54
CA GLU A 129 14.32 16.86 -1.66
C GLU A 129 13.90 16.79 -0.18
N LYS A 130 13.08 17.74 0.28
CA LYS A 130 12.51 17.73 1.63
C LYS A 130 11.65 16.49 1.85
N LEU A 131 10.80 16.13 0.89
CA LEU A 131 9.98 14.92 0.96
C LEU A 131 10.84 13.65 1.03
N GLN A 132 11.91 13.57 0.24
CA GLN A 132 12.84 12.45 0.29
C GLN A 132 13.51 12.34 1.68
N ILE A 133 13.92 13.45 2.29
CA ILE A 133 14.50 13.47 3.64
C ILE A 133 13.46 12.96 4.65
N GLN A 134 12.24 13.47 4.60
CA GLN A 134 11.15 13.05 5.47
C GLN A 134 10.84 11.55 5.33
N GLU A 135 10.76 11.04 4.11
CA GLU A 135 10.53 9.62 3.84
C GLU A 135 11.61 8.74 4.49
N ARG A 136 12.88 9.10 4.33
CA ARG A 136 13.99 8.37 4.95
C ARG A 136 13.93 8.40 6.48
N GLU A 137 13.57 9.54 7.06
CA GLU A 137 13.44 9.65 8.52
C GLU A 137 12.29 8.81 9.06
N VAL A 138 11.13 8.82 8.40
CA VAL A 138 9.98 7.99 8.79
C VAL A 138 10.31 6.51 8.60
N GLY A 139 10.99 6.15 7.51
CA GLY A 139 11.47 4.79 7.27
C GLY A 139 12.39 4.31 8.39
N ARG A 140 13.43 5.08 8.74
CA ARG A 140 14.35 4.74 9.85
C ARG A 140 13.60 4.57 11.17
N TYR A 141 12.65 5.46 11.46
CA TYR A 141 11.83 5.38 12.67
C TYR A 141 10.92 4.15 12.66
N ALA A 142 10.33 3.79 11.52
CA ALA A 142 9.53 2.57 11.39
C ALA A 142 10.41 1.32 11.56
N SER A 143 11.61 1.29 10.98
CA SER A 143 12.56 0.18 11.18
C SER A 143 12.96 0.00 12.64
N SER A 144 13.15 1.08 13.40
CA SER A 144 13.41 0.98 14.85
C SER A 144 12.22 0.43 15.65
N HIS A 145 11.04 0.31 15.04
CA HIS A 145 9.83 -0.31 15.59
C HIS A 145 9.49 -1.64 14.92
N GLY A 146 10.46 -2.28 14.23
CA GLY A 146 10.30 -3.61 13.65
C GLY A 146 9.63 -3.66 12.27
N PHE A 147 9.40 -2.51 11.62
CA PHE A 147 8.88 -2.50 10.24
C PHE A 147 9.99 -2.83 9.24
N HIS A 148 9.69 -3.74 8.32
CA HIS A 148 10.42 -3.87 7.07
C HIS A 148 9.99 -2.75 6.12
N VAL A 149 10.93 -1.88 5.71
CA VAL A 149 10.64 -0.70 4.90
C VAL A 149 10.96 -0.97 3.44
N ILE A 150 9.99 -0.74 2.55
CA ILE A 150 10.15 -0.79 1.10
C ILE A 150 10.22 0.65 0.57
N PRO A 151 11.41 1.14 0.20
CA PRO A 151 11.61 2.53 -0.19
C PRO A 151 11.17 2.75 -1.65
N THR A 152 9.97 3.31 -1.84
CA THR A 152 9.42 3.53 -3.20
C THR A 152 9.72 4.90 -3.79
N PHE A 153 10.23 5.84 -3.00
CA PHE A 153 10.42 7.23 -3.44
C PHE A 153 11.41 7.31 -4.60
N ASN A 154 12.64 6.81 -4.40
CA ASN A 154 13.68 6.82 -5.44
C ASN A 154 13.32 5.96 -6.65
N MET A 155 12.65 4.82 -6.43
CA MET A 155 12.22 3.91 -7.51
C MET A 155 11.29 4.59 -8.51
N THR A 156 10.44 5.49 -8.02
CA THR A 156 9.46 6.20 -8.84
C THR A 156 9.99 7.53 -9.37
N MET A 157 11.06 8.06 -8.77
CA MET A 157 11.67 9.32 -9.20
C MET A 157 12.33 9.21 -10.59
N SER A 158 13.15 8.18 -10.80
CA SER A 158 13.94 8.03 -12.04
C SER A 158 13.11 7.64 -13.26
N ARG A 159 11.81 7.45 -13.09
CA ARG A 159 10.95 6.78 -14.06
C ARG A 159 9.70 7.57 -14.42
N TYR A 160 9.84 8.89 -14.46
CA TYR A 160 8.74 9.79 -14.81
C TYR A 160 8.16 9.52 -16.20
N LYS A 161 8.95 9.01 -17.16
CA LYS A 161 8.45 8.70 -18.52
C LYS A 161 7.49 7.52 -18.55
N ASP A 162 7.48 6.73 -17.50
CA ASP A 162 6.70 5.49 -17.39
C ASP A 162 5.40 5.72 -16.60
N PHE A 163 5.01 6.99 -16.36
CA PHE A 163 3.67 7.30 -15.88
C PHE A 163 2.64 6.84 -16.90
N LEU A 164 1.64 6.14 -16.39
CA LEU A 164 0.48 5.66 -17.15
C LEU A 164 -0.77 6.37 -16.63
N GLN A 165 -1.80 6.46 -17.48
CA GLN A 165 -3.17 6.90 -17.19
C GLN A 165 -3.47 7.51 -15.80
N GLY A 166 -3.87 8.78 -15.71
CA GLY A 166 -4.43 9.32 -14.47
C GLY A 166 -4.67 10.82 -14.50
N LYS A 167 -5.54 11.32 -13.61
CA LYS A 167 -5.62 12.76 -13.28
C LYS A 167 -4.67 13.13 -12.13
N CYS A 168 -3.76 12.22 -11.77
CA CYS A 168 -2.80 12.40 -10.69
C CYS A 168 -1.45 11.85 -11.13
N ALA A 169 -0.39 12.48 -10.61
CA ALA A 169 0.98 12.19 -11.00
C ALA A 169 1.54 10.88 -10.42
N CYS A 170 0.72 9.97 -9.85
CA CYS A 170 1.22 8.78 -9.17
C CYS A 170 0.90 7.45 -9.87
N HIS A 171 0.26 7.50 -11.03
CA HIS A 171 -0.20 6.30 -11.71
C HIS A 171 0.92 5.68 -12.55
N PHE A 172 1.48 4.58 -12.04
CA PHE A 172 2.48 3.76 -12.73
C PHE A 172 1.91 2.44 -13.24
N HIS A 173 0.59 2.37 -13.37
CA HIS A 173 -0.10 1.22 -13.90
C HIS A 173 -1.34 1.63 -14.69
N LYS A 174 -1.78 0.73 -15.56
CA LYS A 174 -3.11 0.77 -16.17
C LYS A 174 -3.76 -0.60 -16.02
N VAL A 175 -5.08 -0.61 -15.95
CA VAL A 175 -5.86 -1.85 -15.95
C VAL A 175 -6.35 -2.09 -17.37
N THR A 176 -6.05 -3.25 -17.94
CA THR A 176 -6.59 -3.68 -19.23
C THR A 176 -7.57 -4.83 -19.05
N THR A 177 -8.58 -4.86 -19.91
CA THR A 177 -9.57 -5.94 -19.93
C THR A 177 -9.09 -7.00 -20.90
N THR A 178 -9.13 -8.25 -20.47
CA THR A 178 -8.78 -9.43 -21.28
C THR A 178 -9.91 -10.46 -21.19
N THR A 179 -9.80 -11.53 -21.98
CA THR A 179 -10.75 -12.65 -21.96
C THR A 179 -9.98 -13.94 -21.83
N ASN A 180 -10.42 -14.81 -20.92
CA ASN A 180 -9.78 -16.11 -20.71
C ASN A 180 -10.15 -17.10 -21.81
N ARG A 181 -9.54 -18.30 -21.79
CA ARG A 181 -9.81 -19.36 -22.79
C ARG A 181 -11.27 -19.84 -22.83
N GLN A 182 -12.06 -19.54 -21.79
CA GLN A 182 -13.48 -19.90 -21.66
C GLN A 182 -14.42 -18.73 -22.01
N GLY A 183 -13.90 -17.61 -22.53
CA GLY A 183 -14.71 -16.44 -22.87
C GLY A 183 -15.06 -15.53 -21.68
N LEU A 184 -14.54 -15.80 -20.48
CA LEU A 184 -14.82 -15.00 -19.29
C LEU A 184 -13.93 -13.77 -19.24
N LYS A 185 -14.53 -12.64 -18.85
CA LYS A 185 -13.83 -11.37 -18.67
C LYS A 185 -12.80 -11.48 -17.54
N GLN A 186 -11.60 -11.00 -17.78
CA GLN A 186 -10.52 -10.87 -16.82
C GLN A 186 -9.88 -9.49 -16.92
N TYR A 187 -9.06 -9.15 -15.95
CA TYR A 187 -8.31 -7.92 -15.90
C TYR A 187 -6.83 -8.20 -15.78
N HIS A 188 -6.02 -7.33 -16.36
CA HIS A 188 -4.56 -7.38 -16.29
C HIS A 188 -4.01 -6.04 -15.84
N ILE A 189 -3.01 -6.06 -14.95
CA ILE A 189 -2.34 -4.85 -14.49
C ILE A 189 -1.02 -4.67 -15.24
N GLU A 190 -0.98 -3.69 -16.13
CA GLU A 190 0.22 -3.29 -16.86
C GLU A 190 0.97 -2.17 -16.12
N GLY A 191 2.30 -2.18 -16.18
CA GLY A 191 3.16 -1.12 -15.65
C GLY A 191 4.35 -1.65 -14.86
N ASP A 192 5.53 -1.59 -15.45
CA ASP A 192 6.76 -2.22 -14.94
C ASP A 192 7.19 -1.69 -13.57
N ILE A 193 6.89 -0.43 -13.28
CA ILE A 193 7.24 0.20 -12.00
C ILE A 193 6.31 -0.28 -10.90
N ASN A 194 5.01 -0.32 -11.21
CA ASN A 194 4.04 -0.88 -10.31
C ASN A 194 4.32 -2.36 -10.05
N ALA A 195 4.74 -3.10 -11.08
CA ALA A 195 5.23 -4.45 -10.94
C ALA A 195 6.43 -4.51 -9.99
N ALA A 196 7.50 -3.76 -10.26
CA ALA A 196 8.73 -3.79 -9.49
C ALA A 196 8.52 -3.57 -7.98
N TYR A 197 7.83 -2.49 -7.57
CA TYR A 197 7.60 -2.27 -6.13
C TYR A 197 6.57 -3.25 -5.54
N SER A 198 5.67 -3.82 -6.35
CA SER A 198 4.72 -4.82 -5.87
C SER A 198 5.36 -6.18 -5.67
N GLU A 199 6.33 -6.56 -6.51
CA GLU A 199 7.13 -7.78 -6.30
C GLU A 199 7.99 -7.67 -5.04
N LEU A 200 8.59 -6.50 -4.77
CA LEU A 200 9.27 -6.25 -3.49
C LEU A 200 8.33 -6.42 -2.29
N MET A 201 7.09 -5.92 -2.40
CA MET A 201 6.06 -6.09 -1.39
C MET A 201 5.68 -7.57 -1.19
N ILE A 202 5.44 -8.32 -2.28
CA ILE A 202 5.12 -9.75 -2.23
C ILE A 202 6.26 -10.50 -1.56
N ASN A 203 7.51 -10.24 -1.95
CA ASN A 203 8.68 -10.86 -1.35
C ASN A 203 8.77 -10.56 0.15
N ALA A 204 8.55 -9.32 0.59
CA ALA A 204 8.55 -9.00 2.01
C ALA A 204 7.42 -9.69 2.79
N ILE A 205 6.22 -9.80 2.19
CA ILE A 205 5.09 -10.54 2.77
C ILE A 205 5.44 -12.02 2.92
N CYS A 206 6.02 -12.63 1.88
CA CYS A 206 6.32 -14.06 1.80
C CYS A 206 7.65 -14.49 2.45
N GLN A 207 8.56 -13.56 2.75
CA GLN A 207 9.85 -13.86 3.38
C GLN A 207 9.64 -14.51 4.76
N ARG A 208 10.17 -15.72 4.96
CA ARG A 208 10.24 -16.32 6.29
C ARG A 208 11.35 -15.60 7.08
N HIS A 209 11.06 -15.15 8.30
CA HIS A 209 12.14 -14.72 9.19
C HIS A 209 13.06 -15.93 9.43
N PRO A 210 14.39 -15.80 9.28
CA PRO A 210 15.28 -16.77 9.87
C PRO A 210 15.03 -16.76 11.38
N GLY A 211 14.63 -17.92 11.91
CA GLY A 211 14.44 -18.13 13.35
C GLY A 211 15.76 -18.11 14.11
#